data_AF-A0A3A9K324-F1
#
_entry.id   AF-A0A3A9K324-F1
#
_cell.length_a   1.000
_cell.length_b   1.000
_cell.length_c   1.000
_cell.angle_alpha   90.00
_cell.angle_beta   90.00
_cell.angle_gamma   90.00
#
_symmetry.space_group_name_H-M   'P 1'
#
loop_
_entity.id
_entity.type
_entity.pdbx_description
1 polymer ?
#
loop_
_entity_poly.entity_id
_entity_poly.type
_entity_poly.pdbx_seq_one_letter_code
_entity_poly.pdbx_strand_id
1 'polypeptide(L)'
;NKDPFSNEQSIGRLRRFYVRREYRRNGIGSLLVKKIIDDAKRYYKILVLHTDTEQADKFYTSLGFSKENLYPNSSHFIEFKS
;
A
#
# COMPACT_ATOMS: atom_id res chain seq x y z
N ASN A 1 -7.21 -7.75 -3.09
CA ASN A 1 -6.34 -8.07 -4.25
C ASN A 1 -5.23 -8.96 -3.73
N LYS A 2 -5.29 -10.28 -3.97
CA LYS A 2 -4.14 -11.16 -3.71
C LYS A 2 -2.99 -10.72 -4.61
N ASP A 3 -1.77 -10.77 -4.09
CA ASP A 3 -0.60 -10.41 -4.89
C ASP A 3 -0.37 -11.43 -6.02
N PRO A 4 -0.35 -11.02 -7.30
CA PRO A 4 -0.10 -11.95 -8.40
C PRO A 4 1.38 -12.33 -8.58
N PHE A 5 2.30 -11.65 -7.88
CA PHE A 5 3.74 -11.88 -8.01
C PHE A 5 4.32 -12.73 -6.88
N SER A 6 3.48 -13.15 -5.93
CA SER A 6 3.83 -14.05 -4.85
C SER A 6 2.92 -15.27 -4.87
N ASN A 7 3.47 -16.43 -4.52
CA ASN A 7 2.69 -17.64 -4.29
C ASN A 7 2.02 -17.65 -2.90
N GLU A 8 2.31 -16.65 -2.07
CA GLU A 8 1.77 -16.54 -0.71
C GLU A 8 0.39 -15.88 -0.68
N GLN A 9 -0.61 -16.64 -0.21
CA GLN A 9 -1.98 -16.13 -0.07
C GLN A 9 -2.11 -15.03 1.00
N SER A 10 -1.12 -14.92 1.91
CA SER A 10 -1.05 -13.93 2.97
C SER A 10 -0.61 -12.54 2.51
N ILE A 11 -0.27 -12.36 1.23
CA ILE A 11 0.17 -11.07 0.69
C ILE A 11 -0.95 -10.42 -0.14
N GLY A 12 -1.39 -9.25 0.32
CA GLY A 12 -2.28 -8.37 -0.42
C GLY A 12 -1.49 -7.35 -1.24
N ARG A 13 -2.06 -6.87 -2.35
CA ARG A 13 -1.48 -5.79 -3.17
C ARG A 13 -2.42 -4.59 -3.31
N LEU A 14 -1.97 -3.42 -2.86
CA LEU A 14 -2.61 -2.14 -3.17
C LEU A 14 -2.17 -1.70 -4.57
N ARG A 15 -3.14 -1.46 -5.45
CA ARG A 15 -2.92 -1.08 -6.85
C ARG A 15 -4.10 -0.27 -7.38
N ARG A 16 -3.86 0.50 -8.44
CA ARG A 16 -4.88 1.33 -9.12
C ARG A 16 -5.59 2.31 -8.17
N PHE A 17 -4.84 2.90 -7.23
CA PHE A 17 -5.34 3.90 -6.30
C PHE A 17 -4.98 5.31 -6.77
N TYR A 18 -5.99 6.15 -7.00
CA TYR A 18 -5.80 7.50 -7.51
C TYR A 18 -6.75 8.48 -6.84
N VAL A 19 -6.23 9.68 -6.55
CA VAL A 19 -7.04 10.84 -6.16
C VAL A 19 -6.96 11.86 -7.29
N ARG A 20 -8.13 12.30 -7.77
CA ARG A 20 -8.29 13.38 -8.74
C ARG A 20 -7.51 14.61 -8.28
N ARG A 21 -6.84 15.31 -9.22
CA ARG A 21 -5.85 16.35 -8.90
C ARG A 21 -6.44 17.46 -8.04
N GLU A 22 -7.69 17.83 -8.34
CA GLU A 22 -8.46 18.89 -7.70
C GLU A 22 -8.77 18.59 -6.23
N TYR A 23 -8.70 17.32 -5.83
CA TYR A 23 -9.03 16.85 -4.48
C TYR A 23 -7.80 16.40 -3.67
N ARG A 24 -6.58 16.56 -4.21
CA ARG A 24 -5.35 16.19 -3.51
C ARG A 24 -5.06 17.18 -2.37
N ARG A 25 -4.25 16.72 -1.40
CA ARG A 25 -3.82 17.48 -0.21
C ARG A 25 -4.95 17.88 0.77
N ASN A 26 -6.16 17.37 0.58
CA ASN A 26 -7.29 17.51 1.51
C ASN A 26 -7.48 16.27 2.42
N GLY A 27 -6.45 15.44 2.59
CA GLY A 27 -6.51 14.24 3.45
C GLY A 27 -7.30 13.04 2.90
N ILE A 28 -8.06 13.19 1.82
CA ILE A 28 -8.87 12.12 1.21
C ILE A 28 -8.05 10.87 0.90
N GLY A 29 -6.88 11.03 0.28
CA GLY A 29 -6.01 9.90 -0.06
C GLY A 29 -5.59 9.12 1.19
N SER A 30 -5.15 9.83 2.22
CA SER A 30 -4.73 9.24 3.49
C SER A 30 -5.87 8.53 4.20
N LEU A 31 -7.08 9.11 4.20
CA LEU A 31 -8.27 8.50 4.78
C LEU A 31 -8.59 7.16 4.11
N LEU A 32 -8.61 7.14 2.78
CA LEU A 32 -8.92 5.94 2.00
C LEU A 32 -7.86 4.84 2.19
N VAL A 33 -6.56 5.19 2.14
CA VAL A 33 -5.49 4.20 2.34
C VAL A 33 -5.50 3.64 3.76
N LYS A 34 -5.74 4.47 4.79
CA LYS A 34 -5.88 3.98 6.17
C LYS A 34 -7.04 2.98 6.30
N LYS A 35 -8.17 3.24 5.64
CA LYS A 35 -9.29 2.29 5.62
C LYS A 35 -8.92 0.99 4.91
N ILE A 36 -8.22 1.07 3.78
CA ILE A 36 -7.72 -0.12 3.06
C ILE A 36 -6.77 -0.94 3.95
N ILE A 37 -5.84 -0.28 4.66
CA ILE A 37 -4.93 -0.93 5.60
C ILE A 37 -5.71 -1.66 6.69
N ASP A 38 -6.68 -0.99 7.31
CA ASP A 38 -7.52 -1.56 8.38
C ASP A 38 -8.29 -2.81 7.91
N ASP A 39 -8.88 -2.75 6.71
CA ASP A 39 -9.60 -3.90 6.15
C ASP A 39 -8.63 -5.03 5.73
N ALA A 40 -7.45 -4.68 5.21
CA ALA A 40 -6.45 -5.64 4.75
C ALA A 40 -5.89 -6.52 5.88
N LYS A 41 -5.78 -5.98 7.11
CA LYS A 41 -5.32 -6.72 8.30
C LYS A 41 -6.13 -8.00 8.57
N ARG A 42 -7.39 -8.05 8.15
CA ARG A 42 -8.27 -9.19 8.37
C ARG A 42 -7.96 -10.38 7.46
N TYR A 43 -7.26 -10.15 6.36
CA TYR A 43 -7.08 -11.14 5.28
C TYR A 43 -5.62 -11.43 4.97
N TYR A 44 -4.73 -10.49 5.27
CA TYR A 44 -3.34 -10.53 4.86
C TYR A 44 -2.43 -10.34 6.07
N LYS A 45 -1.22 -10.89 6.00
CA LYS A 45 -0.13 -10.57 6.92
C LYS A 45 0.72 -9.41 6.42
N ILE A 46 0.77 -9.24 5.10
CA ILE A 46 1.58 -8.23 4.42
C ILE A 46 0.72 -7.54 3.37
N LEU A 47 0.86 -6.22 3.26
CA LEU A 47 0.30 -5.44 2.16
C LEU A 47 1.43 -4.74 1.40
N VAL A 48 1.53 -5.01 0.11
CA VAL A 48 2.58 -4.44 -0.77
C VAL A 48 2.00 -3.49 -1.81
N LEU A 49 2.84 -2.60 -2.31
CA LEU A 49 2.52 -1.74 -3.46
C LEU A 49 3.76 -1.47 -4.31
N HIS A 50 3.52 -0.90 -5.48
CA HIS A 50 4.58 -0.39 -6.35
C HIS A 50 4.30 1.07 -6.69
N THR A 51 5.35 1.88 -6.61
CA THR A 51 5.39 3.24 -7.12
C THR A 51 6.83 3.64 -7.43
N ASP A 52 6.97 4.56 -8.37
CA ASP A 52 8.20 5.08 -8.99
C ASP A 52 8.33 6.62 -8.85
N THR A 53 7.38 7.28 -8.17
CA THR A 53 7.42 8.73 -7.97
C THR A 53 7.76 9.11 -6.53
N GLU A 54 8.58 10.16 -6.36
CA GLU A 54 8.94 10.68 -5.03
C GLU A 54 7.71 11.17 -4.23
N GLN A 55 6.70 11.70 -4.93
CA GLN A 55 5.45 12.12 -4.29
C GLN A 55 4.70 10.93 -3.67
N ALA A 56 4.60 9.82 -4.39
CA ALA A 56 3.91 8.64 -3.91
C ALA A 56 4.73 7.92 -2.83
N ASP A 57 6.06 7.88 -2.97
CA ASP A 57 6.98 7.40 -1.92
C ASP A 57 6.72 8.14 -0.59
N LYS A 58 6.82 9.47 -0.58
CA LYS A 58 6.52 10.30 0.61
C LYS A 58 5.11 10.07 1.14
N PHE A 59 4.14 9.89 0.25
CA PHE A 59 2.75 9.64 0.65
C PHE A 59 2.59 8.29 1.36
N TYR A 60 3.08 7.19 0.78
CA TYR A 60 2.91 5.86 1.39
C TYR A 60 3.79 5.66 2.61
N THR A 61 5.02 6.17 2.62
CA THR A 61 5.89 6.14 3.81
C THR A 61 5.27 6.91 4.98
N SER A 62 4.62 8.06 4.73
CA SER A 62 3.88 8.80 5.78
C SER A 62 2.70 8.03 6.37
N LEU A 63 2.24 6.97 5.70
CA LEU A 63 1.11 6.12 6.12
C LEU A 63 1.57 4.79 6.74
N GLY A 64 2.88 4.63 6.97
CA GLY A 64 3.45 3.47 7.66
C GLY A 64 3.97 2.37 6.75
N PHE A 65 4.07 2.60 5.43
CA PHE A 65 4.77 1.68 4.55
C PHE A 65 6.29 1.88 4.65
N SER A 66 7.04 0.78 4.70
CA SER A 66 8.50 0.75 4.55
C SER A 66 8.87 0.67 3.07
N LYS A 67 9.92 1.39 2.67
CA LYS A 67 10.46 1.41 1.30
C LYS A 67 11.65 0.47 1.18
N GLU A 68 11.39 -0.79 0.84
CA GLU A 68 12.42 -1.79 0.53
C GLU A 68 11.91 -2.76 -0.52
N ASN A 69 12.84 -3.38 -1.26
CA ASN A 69 12.53 -4.33 -2.33
C ASN A 69 12.51 -5.78 -1.80
N LEU A 70 11.82 -6.03 -0.69
CA LEU A 70 11.74 -7.38 -0.09
C LEU A 70 10.79 -8.31 -0.85
N TYR A 71 9.73 -7.77 -1.46
CA TYR A 71 8.73 -8.57 -2.17
C TYR A 71 8.79 -8.34 -3.70
N PRO A 72 8.55 -9.39 -4.51
CA PRO A 72 8.59 -9.28 -5.96
C PRO A 72 7.71 -8.14 -6.51
N ASN A 73 8.26 -7.42 -7.49
CA ASN A 73 7.60 -6.32 -8.20
C ASN A 73 7.04 -5.20 -7.29
N SER A 74 7.46 -5.12 -6.04
CA SER A 74 7.03 -4.09 -5.07
C SER A 74 8.15 -3.10 -4.81
N SER A 75 7.78 -1.90 -4.38
CA SER A 75 8.74 -0.91 -3.85
C SER A 75 8.50 -0.57 -2.39
N HIS A 76 7.31 -0.88 -1.88
CA HIS A 76 6.96 -0.63 -0.49
C HIS A 76 6.09 -1.76 0.08
N PHE A 77 6.15 -1.93 1.39
CA PHE A 77 5.36 -2.92 2.13
C PHE A 77 4.98 -2.41 3.51
N ILE A 78 3.94 -3.01 4.09
CA ILE A 78 3.62 -2.92 5.51
C ILE A 78 3.30 -4.32 6.01
N GLU A 79 3.85 -4.67 7.17
CA GLU A 79 3.55 -5.92 7.86
C GLU A 79 2.53 -5.68 8.97
N PHE A 80 1.52 -6.54 9.04
CA PHE A 80 0.53 -6.52 10.08
C PHE A 80 0.99 -7.47 11.18
N LYS A 81 1.35 -6.90 12.33
CA LYS A 81 1.65 -7.70 13.53
C LYS A 81 0.40 -8.51 13.91
N SER A 82 0.64 -9.75 14.28
CA SER A 82 -0.35 -10.66 14.86
C SER A 82 -0.80 -10.18 16.23
#